data_AF-A0A5J9V928-F1
#
_entry.id   AF-A0A5J9V928-F1
#
_cell.length_a   1.000
_cell.length_b   1.000
_cell.length_c   1.000
_cell.angle_alpha   90.00
_cell.angle_beta   90.00
_cell.angle_gamma   90.00
#
_symmetry.space_group_name_H-M   'P 1'
#
loop_
_entity.id
_entity.type
_entity.pdbx_description
1 polymer ?
#
loop_
_entity_poly.entity_id
_entity_poly.type
_entity_poly.pdbx_seq_one_letter_code
_entity_poly.pdbx_strand_id
1 'polypeptide(L)'
;MTVAAGLGYALIALGPALSLFAGVVARKPFLVLTLLSSTLFWLLTLILLSGVWRGFLPIKSGAWLPYIILILSSVALQEGARLVFWRLYKKMEEMLDAFADRISKPRLSWTDKMLIYLAIVALGFLVVHTFSMIIAFNGYEEKKKSDQIFVPVVHVAAAVMTLVNLAPGGCLIGTPLLLVSAALTLHYCWRVVCRRLTEHQHRQLN
;
A
#
# COMPACT_ATOMS: atom_id res chain seq x y z
N MET A 1 -25.56 23.07 1.78
CA MET A 1 -24.37 22.48 2.46
C MET A 1 -23.95 21.17 1.79
N THR A 2 -23.66 21.18 0.48
CA THR A 2 -23.45 19.94 -0.29
C THR A 2 -22.14 19.96 -1.07
N VAL A 3 -21.88 21.04 -1.82
CA VAL A 3 -20.66 21.16 -2.65
C VAL A 3 -19.42 21.41 -1.78
N ALA A 4 -19.47 22.36 -0.84
CA ALA A 4 -18.33 22.68 0.03
C ALA A 4 -17.92 21.50 0.93
N ALA A 5 -18.91 20.77 1.48
CA ALA A 5 -18.67 19.57 2.27
C ALA A 5 -18.09 18.44 1.41
N GLY A 6 -18.65 18.21 0.20
CA GLY A 6 -18.13 17.25 -0.76
C GLY A 6 -16.69 17.53 -1.16
N LEU A 7 -16.36 18.81 -1.43
CA LEU A 7 -15.00 19.25 -1.73
C LEU A 7 -14.07 19.03 -0.53
N GLY A 8 -14.53 19.34 0.70
CA GLY A 8 -13.79 19.10 1.93
C GLY A 8 -13.43 17.62 2.12
N TYR A 9 -14.39 16.71 1.95
CA TYR A 9 -14.13 15.26 2.03
C TYR A 9 -13.19 14.77 0.94
N ALA A 10 -13.33 15.26 -0.29
CA ALA A 10 -12.45 14.91 -1.39
C ALA A 10 -11.00 15.35 -1.11
N LEU A 11 -10.79 16.57 -0.60
CA LEU A 11 -9.47 17.09 -0.26
C LEU A 11 -8.84 16.35 0.93
N ILE A 12 -9.62 15.98 1.95
CA ILE A 12 -9.10 15.18 3.08
C ILE A 12 -8.69 13.78 2.61
N ALA A 13 -9.50 13.15 1.75
CA ALA A 13 -9.24 11.80 1.26
C ALA A 13 -8.11 11.74 0.23
N LEU A 14 -8.09 12.68 -0.73
CA LEU A 14 -7.18 12.66 -1.89
C LEU A 14 -5.98 13.58 -1.74
N GLY A 15 -6.02 14.58 -0.85
CA GLY A 15 -5.00 15.61 -0.73
C GLY A 15 -3.58 15.08 -0.55
N PRO A 16 -3.32 14.15 0.40
CA PRO A 16 -1.99 13.58 0.58
C PRO A 16 -1.48 12.83 -0.65
N ALA A 17 -2.35 12.04 -1.30
CA ALA A 17 -1.99 11.28 -2.50
C ALA A 17 -1.72 12.22 -3.69
N LEU A 18 -2.56 13.24 -3.88
CA LEU A 18 -2.42 14.24 -4.94
C LEU A 18 -1.14 15.06 -4.77
N SER A 19 -0.78 15.41 -3.52
CA SER A 19 0.47 16.12 -3.20
C SER A 19 1.70 15.30 -3.58
N LEU A 20 1.73 14.01 -3.22
CA LEU A 20 2.83 13.11 -3.61
C LEU A 20 2.88 12.88 -5.13
N PHE A 21 1.73 12.71 -5.76
CA PHE A 21 1.64 12.51 -7.21
C PHE A 21 2.19 13.74 -7.96
N ALA A 22 1.68 14.93 -7.68
CA ALA A 22 2.10 16.16 -8.35
C ALA A 22 3.54 16.55 -8.00
N GLY A 23 3.95 16.36 -6.74
CA GLY A 23 5.26 16.76 -6.25
C GLY A 23 6.39 15.83 -6.69
N VAL A 24 6.14 14.52 -6.83
CA VAL A 24 7.21 13.53 -7.03
C VAL A 24 6.98 12.69 -8.27
N VAL A 25 5.81 12.07 -8.38
CA VAL A 25 5.54 11.05 -9.41
C VAL A 25 5.46 11.67 -10.81
N ALA A 26 4.70 12.76 -10.96
CA ALA A 26 4.44 13.40 -12.26
C ALA A 26 5.69 13.96 -12.95
N ARG A 27 6.79 14.16 -12.20
CA ARG A 27 8.05 14.71 -12.73
C ARG A 27 8.87 13.68 -13.52
N LYS A 28 8.53 12.40 -13.45
CA LYS A 28 9.29 11.31 -14.09
C LYS A 28 8.32 10.34 -14.78
N PRO A 29 8.38 10.19 -16.12
CA PRO A 29 7.42 9.36 -16.86
C PRO A 29 7.50 7.87 -16.46
N PHE A 30 8.68 7.39 -16.08
CA PHE A 30 8.88 6.03 -15.57
C PHE A 30 8.06 5.78 -14.29
N LEU A 31 8.06 6.72 -13.35
CA LEU A 31 7.30 6.61 -12.09
C LEU A 31 5.79 6.55 -12.36
N VAL A 32 5.31 7.35 -13.31
CA VAL A 32 3.89 7.35 -13.73
C VAL A 32 3.51 5.99 -14.31
N LEU A 33 4.36 5.41 -15.17
CA LEU A 33 4.10 4.10 -15.78
C LEU A 33 4.08 2.97 -14.73
N THR A 34 5.03 2.97 -13.79
CA THR A 34 5.06 1.98 -12.70
C THR A 34 3.85 2.13 -11.78
N LEU A 35 3.45 3.37 -11.47
CA LEU A 35 2.23 3.64 -10.69
C LEU A 35 0.99 3.07 -11.41
N LEU A 36 0.82 3.36 -12.69
CA LEU A 36 -0.32 2.90 -13.49
C LEU A 36 -0.37 1.37 -13.59
N SER A 37 0.78 0.72 -13.81
CA SER A 37 0.88 -0.74 -13.86
C SER A 37 0.47 -1.37 -12.52
N SER A 38 0.89 -0.77 -11.40
CA SER A 38 0.48 -1.20 -10.05
C SER A 38 -1.02 -1.04 -9.83
N THR A 39 -1.64 0.06 -10.31
CA THR A 39 -3.09 0.28 -10.25
C THR A 39 -3.87 -0.84 -10.92
N LEU A 40 -3.46 -1.18 -12.14
CA LEU A 40 -4.13 -2.18 -12.94
C LEU A 40 -4.02 -3.57 -12.28
N PHE A 41 -2.86 -3.89 -11.73
CA PHE A 41 -2.65 -5.16 -11.04
C PHE A 41 -3.51 -5.28 -9.77
N TRP A 42 -3.63 -4.19 -9.00
CA TRP A 42 -4.49 -4.15 -7.83
C TRP A 42 -5.98 -4.26 -8.18
N LEU A 43 -6.43 -3.48 -9.17
CA LEU A 43 -7.81 -3.53 -9.68
C LEU A 43 -8.18 -4.92 -10.19
N LEU A 44 -7.28 -5.57 -10.94
CA LEU A 44 -7.47 -6.92 -11.42
C LEU A 44 -7.67 -7.90 -10.25
N THR A 45 -6.88 -7.77 -9.19
CA THR A 45 -7.02 -8.59 -7.97
C THR A 45 -8.41 -8.44 -7.35
N LEU A 46 -8.93 -7.21 -7.25
CA LEU A 46 -10.27 -6.97 -6.73
C LEU A 46 -11.38 -7.46 -7.66
N ILE A 47 -11.21 -7.34 -8.97
CA ILE A 47 -12.18 -7.85 -9.96
C ILE A 47 -12.27 -9.37 -9.86
N LEU A 48 -11.13 -10.06 -9.78
CA LEU A 48 -11.09 -11.52 -9.61
C LEU A 48 -11.77 -11.93 -8.29
N LEU A 49 -11.46 -11.24 -7.20
CA LEU A 49 -12.07 -11.48 -5.89
C LEU A 49 -13.59 -11.28 -5.92
N SER A 50 -14.06 -10.21 -6.55
CA SER A 50 -15.48 -9.91 -6.74
C SER A 50 -16.17 -10.99 -7.59
N GLY A 51 -15.52 -11.43 -8.67
CA GLY A 51 -16.00 -12.53 -9.52
C GLY A 51 -16.15 -13.84 -8.75
N VAL A 52 -15.16 -14.21 -7.93
CA VAL A 52 -15.20 -15.41 -7.09
C VAL A 52 -16.35 -15.35 -6.09
N TRP A 53 -16.52 -14.22 -5.39
CA TRP A 53 -17.55 -14.09 -4.36
C TRP A 53 -18.97 -13.90 -4.91
N ARG A 54 -19.11 -13.49 -6.16
CA ARG A 54 -20.42 -13.36 -6.83
C ARG A 54 -21.20 -14.67 -6.87
N GLY A 55 -20.52 -15.81 -6.97
CA GLY A 55 -21.14 -17.13 -6.96
C GLY A 55 -21.73 -17.56 -5.61
N PHE A 56 -21.34 -16.90 -4.52
CA PHE A 56 -21.76 -17.23 -3.14
C PHE A 56 -22.88 -16.31 -2.61
N LEU A 57 -23.42 -15.43 -3.46
CA LEU A 57 -24.52 -14.53 -3.12
C LEU A 57 -25.87 -15.15 -3.57
N PRO A 58 -26.97 -15.01 -2.79
CA PRO A 58 -27.13 -14.19 -1.59
C PRO A 58 -26.79 -14.93 -0.28
N ILE A 59 -26.05 -14.24 0.60
CA ILE A 59 -25.81 -14.70 1.97
C ILE A 59 -27.08 -14.45 2.79
N LYS A 60 -27.56 -15.46 3.53
CA LYS A 60 -28.71 -15.30 4.44
C LYS A 60 -28.45 -14.22 5.50
N SER A 61 -29.42 -13.31 5.66
CA SER A 61 -29.43 -12.22 6.64
C SER A 61 -29.31 -12.77 8.07
N GLY A 62 -28.13 -12.67 8.67
CA GLY A 62 -27.83 -13.16 10.03
C GLY A 62 -26.52 -13.95 10.14
N ALA A 63 -25.92 -14.37 9.02
CA ALA A 63 -24.65 -15.08 9.03
C ALA A 63 -23.46 -14.09 9.01
N TRP A 64 -22.82 -13.88 10.16
CA TRP A 64 -21.58 -13.08 10.32
C TRP A 64 -20.34 -13.80 9.78
N LEU A 65 -20.34 -15.14 9.81
CA LEU A 65 -19.26 -16.01 9.33
C LEU A 65 -18.82 -15.75 7.86
N PRO A 66 -19.72 -15.67 6.86
CA PRO A 66 -19.32 -15.40 5.48
C PRO A 66 -18.72 -14.00 5.28
N TYR A 67 -19.10 -12.99 6.08
CA TYR A 67 -18.44 -11.68 6.03
C TYR A 67 -16.99 -11.73 6.51
N ILE A 68 -16.72 -12.51 7.57
CA ILE A 68 -15.35 -12.72 8.05
C ILE A 68 -14.54 -13.51 7.03
N ILE A 69 -15.08 -14.58 6.46
CA ILE A 69 -14.41 -15.38 5.43
C ILE A 69 -14.14 -14.54 4.18
N LEU A 70 -15.08 -13.68 3.79
CA LEU A 70 -14.90 -12.69 2.73
C LEU A 70 -13.72 -11.77 3.04
N ILE A 71 -13.70 -11.16 4.21
CA ILE A 71 -12.60 -10.25 4.60
C ILE A 71 -11.26 -10.98 4.62
N LEU A 72 -11.17 -12.16 5.23
CA LEU A 72 -9.92 -12.91 5.31
C LEU A 72 -9.42 -13.38 3.94
N SER A 73 -10.30 -13.90 3.09
CA SER A 73 -9.93 -14.30 1.72
C SER A 73 -9.54 -13.09 0.87
N SER A 74 -10.21 -11.96 1.05
CA SER A 74 -9.89 -10.69 0.39
C SER A 74 -8.51 -10.18 0.79
N VAL A 75 -8.22 -10.10 2.09
CA VAL A 75 -6.92 -9.63 2.59
C VAL A 75 -5.80 -10.58 2.19
N ALA A 76 -6.02 -11.90 2.29
CA ALA A 76 -5.03 -12.89 1.87
C ALA A 76 -4.68 -12.78 0.38
N LEU A 77 -5.68 -12.60 -0.49
CA LEU A 77 -5.45 -12.41 -1.93
C LEU A 77 -4.73 -11.10 -2.22
N GLN A 78 -5.08 -10.01 -1.52
CA GLN A 78 -4.42 -8.70 -1.66
C GLN A 78 -2.96 -8.71 -1.17
N GLU A 79 -2.65 -9.39 -0.07
CA GLU A 79 -1.28 -9.58 0.41
C GLU A 79 -0.47 -10.54 -0.51
N GLY A 80 -1.12 -11.59 -1.03
CA GLY A 80 -0.52 -12.45 -2.05
C GLY A 80 -0.17 -11.68 -3.32
N ALA A 81 -1.09 -10.84 -3.80
CA ALA A 81 -0.85 -9.93 -4.91
C ALA A 81 0.33 -8.99 -4.63
N ARG A 82 0.47 -8.47 -3.40
CA ARG A 82 1.63 -7.64 -3.00
C ARG A 82 2.96 -8.38 -3.17
N LEU A 83 3.02 -9.66 -2.78
CA LEU A 83 4.22 -10.49 -2.97
C LEU A 83 4.53 -10.74 -4.45
N VAL A 84 3.51 -11.01 -5.27
CA VAL A 84 3.70 -11.16 -6.72
C VAL A 84 4.21 -9.87 -7.34
N PHE A 85 3.63 -8.73 -6.97
CA PHE A 85 4.04 -7.43 -7.45
C PHE A 85 5.47 -7.09 -7.06
N TRP A 86 5.88 -7.40 -5.81
CA TRP A 86 7.28 -7.30 -5.38
C TRP A 86 8.24 -8.09 -6.28
N ARG A 87 7.89 -9.34 -6.62
CA ARG A 87 8.72 -10.17 -7.51
C ARG A 87 8.82 -9.59 -8.91
N LEU A 88 7.71 -9.08 -9.46
CA LEU A 88 7.69 -8.42 -10.77
C LEU A 88 8.54 -7.14 -10.76
N TYR A 89 8.43 -6.36 -9.69
CA TYR A 89 9.26 -5.17 -9.50
C TYR A 89 10.75 -5.53 -9.45
N LYS A 90 11.15 -6.53 -8.65
CA LYS A 90 12.55 -6.94 -8.58
C LYS A 90 13.08 -7.42 -9.92
N LYS A 91 12.28 -8.18 -10.66
CA LYS A 91 12.63 -8.60 -12.02
C LYS A 91 12.82 -7.40 -12.97
N MET A 92 11.97 -6.38 -12.88
CA MET A 92 12.11 -5.15 -13.66
C MET A 92 13.39 -4.39 -13.28
N GLU A 93 13.69 -4.27 -11.99
CA GLU A 93 14.90 -3.64 -11.47
C GLU A 93 16.16 -4.33 -12.02
N GLU A 94 16.23 -5.66 -11.96
CA GLU A 94 17.33 -6.47 -12.50
C GLU A 94 17.53 -6.25 -14.01
N MET A 95 16.43 -6.18 -14.78
CA MET A 95 16.51 -5.90 -16.22
C MET A 95 17.03 -4.49 -16.50
N LEU A 96 16.64 -3.51 -15.68
CA LEU A 96 17.04 -2.13 -15.85
C LEU A 96 18.52 -1.95 -15.51
N ASP A 97 19.00 -2.59 -14.44
CA ASP A 97 20.43 -2.60 -14.08
C ASP A 97 21.26 -3.31 -15.16
N ALA A 98 20.80 -4.44 -15.70
CA ALA A 98 21.48 -5.12 -16.81
C ALA A 98 21.54 -4.27 -18.10
N PHE A 99 20.52 -3.46 -18.35
CA PHE A 99 20.51 -2.52 -19.48
C PHE A 99 21.44 -1.33 -19.25
N ALA A 100 21.49 -0.81 -18.03
CA ALA A 100 22.43 0.26 -17.64
C ALA A 100 23.88 -0.18 -17.85
N ASP A 101 24.21 -1.42 -17.45
CA ASP A 101 25.54 -2.02 -17.65
C ASP A 101 25.89 -2.12 -19.14
N ARG A 102 24.93 -2.49 -20.02
CA ARG A 102 25.15 -2.56 -21.47
C ARG A 102 25.39 -1.20 -22.12
N ILE A 103 24.79 -0.14 -21.61
CA ILE A 103 24.92 1.23 -22.17
C ILE A 103 26.00 2.03 -21.42
N SER A 104 26.72 1.41 -20.47
CA SER A 104 27.72 2.09 -19.64
C SER A 104 27.16 3.31 -18.89
N LYS A 105 25.87 3.26 -18.51
CA LYS A 105 25.24 4.29 -17.66
C LYS A 105 25.28 3.86 -16.19
N PRO A 106 25.37 4.82 -15.25
CA PRO A 106 25.34 4.51 -13.84
C PRO A 106 24.04 3.78 -13.48
N ARG A 107 24.16 2.77 -12.61
CA ARG A 107 23.03 2.03 -12.06
C ARG A 107 22.08 2.96 -11.30
N LEU A 108 20.85 2.49 -11.17
CA LEU A 108 19.78 3.26 -10.54
C LEU A 108 20.18 3.63 -9.09
N SER A 109 20.19 4.93 -8.77
CA SER A 109 20.60 5.39 -7.44
C SER A 109 19.61 4.94 -6.37
N TRP A 110 20.04 4.85 -5.11
CA TRP A 110 19.13 4.54 -4.00
C TRP A 110 17.95 5.49 -3.90
N THR A 111 18.15 6.78 -4.21
CA THR A 111 17.09 7.77 -4.26
C THR A 111 16.07 7.44 -5.35
N ASP A 112 16.52 7.01 -6.53
CA ASP A 112 15.62 6.61 -7.62
C ASP A 112 14.81 5.36 -7.25
N LYS A 113 15.42 4.39 -6.55
CA LYS A 113 14.72 3.21 -6.00
C LYS A 113 13.66 3.62 -4.99
N MET A 114 13.98 4.53 -4.07
CA MET A 114 13.05 5.09 -3.09
C MET A 114 11.91 5.88 -3.74
N LEU A 115 12.20 6.61 -4.82
CA LEU A 115 11.20 7.34 -5.60
C LEU A 115 10.23 6.40 -6.32
N ILE A 116 10.71 5.25 -6.81
CA ILE A 116 9.86 4.22 -7.41
C ILE A 116 9.01 3.53 -6.33
N TYR A 117 9.59 3.22 -5.16
CA TYR A 117 8.81 2.74 -4.02
C TYR A 117 7.71 3.73 -3.62
N LEU A 118 8.01 5.03 -3.61
CA LEU A 118 7.03 6.07 -3.32
C LEU A 118 5.94 6.20 -4.40
N ALA A 119 6.29 5.99 -5.68
CA ALA A 119 5.32 5.97 -6.78
C ALA A 119 4.36 4.77 -6.69
N ILE A 120 4.87 3.60 -6.34
CA ILE A 120 4.04 2.40 -6.09
C ILE A 120 3.08 2.63 -4.90
N VAL A 121 3.50 3.44 -3.93
CA VAL A 121 2.77 3.79 -2.71
C VAL A 121 1.64 4.82 -2.94
N ALA A 122 1.73 5.63 -4.00
CA ALA A 122 0.78 6.71 -4.31
C ALA A 122 -0.56 6.25 -4.91
N LEU A 123 -0.88 4.95 -4.80
CA LEU A 123 -1.97 4.29 -5.54
C LEU A 123 -3.38 4.28 -4.87
N GLY A 124 -3.51 4.52 -3.55
CA GLY A 124 -4.81 4.56 -2.81
C GLY A 124 -5.39 3.16 -2.48
N PHE A 125 -5.98 2.86 -1.31
CA PHE A 125 -6.71 3.65 -0.31
C PHE A 125 -5.98 3.83 1.05
N LEU A 126 -6.24 5.00 1.67
CA LEU A 126 -5.86 5.52 3.00
C LEU A 126 -4.58 4.98 3.64
N VAL A 127 -3.52 5.81 3.66
CA VAL A 127 -2.41 5.93 4.64
C VAL A 127 -1.82 4.62 5.22
N VAL A 128 -2.64 3.77 5.83
CA VAL A 128 -2.34 2.39 6.22
C VAL A 128 -1.79 1.58 5.04
N HIS A 129 -2.44 1.52 3.88
CA HIS A 129 -1.90 0.75 2.74
C HIS A 129 -0.61 1.37 2.20
N THR A 130 -0.57 2.71 2.15
CA THR A 130 0.59 3.51 1.76
C THR A 130 1.82 3.13 2.58
N PHE A 131 1.73 3.16 3.90
CA PHE A 131 2.84 2.81 4.78
C PHE A 131 3.11 1.30 4.85
N SER A 132 2.07 0.48 4.79
CA SER A 132 2.19 -0.97 4.77
C SER A 132 2.99 -1.47 3.57
N MET A 133 2.83 -0.84 2.40
CA MET A 133 3.59 -1.19 1.20
C MET A 133 5.09 -0.90 1.37
N ILE A 134 5.45 0.27 1.90
CA ILE A 134 6.85 0.64 2.18
C ILE A 134 7.48 -0.36 3.17
N ILE A 135 6.79 -0.63 4.28
CA ILE A 135 7.28 -1.54 5.31
C ILE A 135 7.46 -2.95 4.76
N ALA A 136 6.48 -3.44 3.99
CA ALA A 136 6.55 -4.77 3.38
C ALA A 136 7.71 -4.87 2.38
N PHE A 137 7.86 -3.91 1.48
CA PHE A 137 8.91 -3.91 0.46
C PHE A 137 10.30 -3.85 1.10
N ASN A 138 10.50 -2.93 2.04
CA ASN A 138 11.73 -2.88 2.83
C ASN A 138 11.98 -4.19 3.60
N GLY A 139 10.92 -4.79 4.18
CA GLY A 139 10.98 -6.08 4.85
C GLY A 139 11.33 -7.24 3.92
N TYR A 140 10.90 -7.21 2.66
CA TYR A 140 11.24 -8.20 1.64
C TYR A 140 12.68 -8.05 1.16
N GLU A 141 13.15 -6.82 0.91
CA GLU A 141 14.55 -6.55 0.55
C GLU A 141 15.51 -7.06 1.60
N GLU A 142 15.21 -6.74 2.86
CA GLU A 142 16.14 -6.97 3.96
C GLU A 142 15.86 -8.28 4.69
N LYS A 143 14.94 -9.09 4.14
CA LYS A 143 14.51 -10.38 4.69
C LYS A 143 14.10 -10.30 6.17
N LYS A 144 13.64 -9.12 6.62
CA LYS A 144 13.28 -8.86 8.01
C LYS A 144 11.87 -9.37 8.30
N LYS A 145 11.78 -10.54 8.94
CA LYS A 145 10.51 -11.22 9.24
C LYS A 145 9.52 -10.37 10.05
N SER A 146 10.00 -9.53 10.97
CA SER A 146 9.15 -8.63 11.75
C SER A 146 8.31 -7.70 10.86
N ASP A 147 8.92 -7.13 9.82
CA ASP A 147 8.24 -6.18 8.93
C ASP A 147 7.27 -6.94 7.99
N GLN A 148 7.63 -8.16 7.59
CA GLN A 148 6.80 -9.05 6.75
C GLN A 148 5.54 -9.58 7.48
N ILE A 149 5.59 -9.76 8.81
CA ILE A 149 4.46 -10.23 9.61
C ILE A 149 3.57 -9.06 10.07
N PHE A 150 4.18 -7.93 10.45
CA PHE A 150 3.45 -6.76 10.94
C PHE A 150 2.41 -6.27 9.93
N VAL A 151 2.77 -6.26 8.65
CA VAL A 151 1.96 -5.67 7.59
C VAL A 151 0.64 -6.44 7.33
N PRO A 152 0.64 -7.78 7.12
CA PRO A 152 -0.61 -8.53 7.02
C PRO A 152 -1.48 -8.41 8.27
N VAL A 153 -0.87 -8.38 9.46
CA VAL A 153 -1.61 -8.26 10.74
C VAL A 153 -2.33 -6.92 10.82
N VAL A 154 -1.65 -5.81 10.52
CA VAL A 154 -2.29 -4.48 10.59
C VAL A 154 -3.37 -4.33 9.52
N HIS A 155 -3.20 -4.96 8.35
CA HIS A 155 -4.20 -4.94 7.28
C HIS A 155 -5.45 -5.76 7.65
N VAL A 156 -5.30 -6.97 8.19
CA VAL A 156 -6.43 -7.76 8.71
C VAL A 156 -7.15 -7.00 9.84
N ALA A 157 -6.40 -6.42 10.78
CA ALA A 157 -6.98 -5.64 11.87
C ALA A 157 -7.79 -4.45 11.34
N ALA A 158 -7.23 -3.67 10.41
CA ALA A 158 -7.92 -2.55 9.78
C ALA A 158 -9.19 -3.00 9.03
N ALA A 159 -9.11 -4.09 8.28
CA ALA A 159 -10.25 -4.64 7.54
C ALA A 159 -11.37 -5.11 8.49
N VAL A 160 -11.04 -5.79 9.59
CA VAL A 160 -12.02 -6.23 10.59
C VAL A 160 -12.62 -5.03 11.34
N MET A 161 -11.83 -4.00 11.67
CA MET A 161 -12.34 -2.79 12.31
C MET A 161 -13.41 -2.07 11.47
N THR A 162 -13.40 -2.21 10.14
CA THR A 162 -14.47 -1.65 9.30
C THR A 162 -15.85 -2.29 9.52
N LEU A 163 -15.92 -3.52 10.04
CA LEU A 163 -17.19 -4.17 10.36
C LEU A 163 -17.96 -3.43 11.46
N VAL A 164 -17.27 -2.68 12.33
CA VAL A 164 -17.88 -1.84 13.36
C VAL A 164 -18.84 -0.82 12.73
N ASN A 165 -18.60 -0.39 11.50
CA ASN A 165 -19.47 0.54 10.77
C ASN A 165 -20.85 -0.05 10.43
N LEU A 166 -21.05 -1.36 10.53
CA LEU A 166 -22.34 -2.01 10.30
C LEU A 166 -23.30 -1.86 11.49
N ALA A 167 -22.79 -1.52 12.68
CA ALA A 167 -23.60 -1.28 13.85
C ALA A 167 -24.18 0.16 13.86
N PRO A 168 -25.38 0.39 14.44
CA PRO A 168 -25.90 1.74 14.67
C PRO A 168 -24.91 2.57 15.48
N GLY A 169 -24.48 3.74 14.96
CA GLY A 169 -23.45 4.58 15.59
C GLY A 169 -22.01 4.10 15.39
N GLY A 170 -21.81 3.03 14.64
CA GLY A 170 -20.50 2.41 14.37
C GLY A 170 -19.46 3.35 13.79
N CYS A 171 -19.85 4.31 12.94
CA CYS A 171 -18.93 5.30 12.38
C CYS A 171 -18.26 6.19 13.45
N LEU A 172 -18.92 6.44 14.58
CA LEU A 172 -18.38 7.26 15.67
C LEU A 172 -17.19 6.57 16.36
N ILE A 173 -17.17 5.23 16.36
CA ILE A 173 -16.14 4.40 17.01
C ILE A 173 -15.13 3.87 15.97
N GLY A 174 -15.63 3.42 14.82
CA GLY A 174 -14.82 2.85 13.73
C GLY A 174 -13.86 3.87 13.10
N THR A 175 -14.32 5.10 12.87
CA THR A 175 -13.49 6.16 12.27
C THR A 175 -12.25 6.50 13.12
N PRO A 176 -12.36 6.82 14.43
CA PRO A 176 -11.17 7.08 15.24
C PRO A 176 -10.26 5.87 15.40
N LEU A 177 -10.80 4.64 15.48
CA LEU A 177 -9.98 3.41 15.52
C LEU A 177 -9.14 3.25 14.25
N LEU A 178 -9.74 3.48 13.07
CA LEU A 178 -9.01 3.45 11.80
C LEU A 178 -7.95 4.55 11.73
N LEU A 179 -8.23 5.75 12.23
CA LEU A 179 -7.24 6.84 12.30
C LEU A 179 -6.05 6.49 13.21
N VAL A 180 -6.29 5.86 14.36
CA VAL A 180 -5.21 5.38 15.24
C VAL A 180 -4.36 4.34 14.52
N SER A 181 -4.98 3.37 13.83
CA SER A 181 -4.24 2.36 13.05
C SER A 181 -3.38 3.00 11.94
N ALA A 182 -3.88 4.05 11.28
CA ALA A 182 -3.15 4.83 10.29
C ALA A 182 -1.96 5.57 10.91
N ALA A 183 -2.16 6.22 12.06
CA ALA A 183 -1.10 6.93 12.78
C ALA A 183 0.00 5.99 13.29
N LEU A 184 -0.37 4.79 13.79
CA LEU A 184 0.60 3.77 14.20
C LEU A 184 1.42 3.25 13.03
N THR A 185 0.77 2.99 11.89
CA THR A 185 1.46 2.53 10.67
C THR A 185 2.40 3.61 10.12
N LEU A 186 1.97 4.88 10.15
CA LEU A 186 2.79 6.05 9.82
C LEU A 186 4.02 6.14 10.71
N HIS A 187 3.82 6.07 12.02
CA HIS A 187 4.91 6.17 12.98
C HIS A 187 5.92 5.03 12.81
N TYR A 188 5.45 3.80 12.58
CA TYR A 188 6.34 2.67 12.31
C TYR A 188 7.13 2.86 11.01
N CYS A 189 6.47 3.32 9.93
CA CYS A 189 7.13 3.64 8.67
C CYS A 189 8.20 4.71 8.85
N TRP A 190 7.90 5.79 9.58
CA TRP A 190 8.87 6.84 9.89
C TRP A 190 10.12 6.26 10.57
N ARG A 191 9.94 5.39 11.58
CA ARG A 191 11.08 4.74 12.26
C ARG A 191 11.91 3.85 11.33
N VAL A 192 11.26 3.12 10.41
CA VAL A 192 11.96 2.28 9.42
C VAL A 192 12.80 3.16 8.49
N VAL A 193 12.23 4.24 7.96
CA VAL A 193 12.94 5.15 7.06
C VAL A 193 14.10 5.87 7.77
N CYS A 194 13.88 6.40 8.98
CA CYS A 194 14.95 7.04 9.75
C CYS A 194 16.11 6.09 10.02
N ARG A 195 15.82 4.84 10.44
CA ARG A 195 16.86 3.83 10.66
C ARG A 195 17.70 3.60 9.39
N ARG A 196 17.03 3.47 8.24
CA ARG A 196 17.71 3.26 6.95
C ARG A 196 18.58 4.44 6.53
N LEU A 197 18.10 5.65 6.71
CA LEU A 197 18.87 6.86 6.40
C LEU A 197 20.15 6.92 7.25
N THR A 198 20.05 6.62 8.55
CA THR A 198 21.21 6.57 9.44
C THR A 198 22.19 5.47 9.04
N GLU A 199 21.72 4.26 8.74
CA GLU A 199 22.56 3.14 8.27
C GLU A 199 23.30 3.45 6.96
N HIS A 200 22.66 4.18 6.03
CA HIS A 200 23.28 4.58 4.77
C HIS A 200 24.33 5.68 4.97
N GLN A 201 24.01 6.69 5.77
CA GLN A 201 24.95 7.78 6.07
C GLN A 201 26.23 7.22 6.72
N HIS A 202 26.11 6.25 7.62
CA HIS A 202 27.27 5.64 8.26
C HIS A 202 28.15 4.85 7.27
N ARG A 203 27.53 4.17 6.29
CA ARG A 203 28.23 3.44 5.22
C ARG A 203 28.91 4.32 4.17
N GLN A 204 28.56 5.60 4.10
CA GLN A 204 29.24 6.58 3.23
C GLN A 204 30.39 7.29 3.95
N LEU A 205 30.37 7.32 5.29
CA LEU A 205 31.42 7.93 6.12
C LEU A 205 32.57 6.98 6.49
N ASN A 206 32.32 5.66 6.46
CA ASN A 206 33.32 4.61 6.69
C ASN A 206 33.76 4.00 5.35
#